data_AF-A0A1V5VE31-F1
#
_entry.id   AF-A0A1V5VE31-F1
#
_cell.length_a   1.000
_cell.length_b   1.000
_cell.length_c   1.000
_cell.angle_alpha   90.00
_cell.angle_beta   90.00
_cell.angle_gamma   90.00
#
_symmetry.space_group_name_H-M   'P 1'
#
loop_
_entity.id
_entity.type
_entity.pdbx_description
1 polymer ?
#
loop_
_entity_poly.entity_id
_entity_poly.type
_entity_poly.pdbx_seq_one_letter_code
_entity_poly.pdbx_strand_id
1 'polypeptide(L)'
;MKINIFETEKWEREYFETLSVDNELNLMEEPLTKNNAEKFSESEIISAFIYSDLSKKVLQKLKNLKFIATRSTGFNHIDLNYCSKHQISVSNVPRRNCCILFLQGNITCGHC
;
A
#
# COMPACT_ATOMS: atom_id res chain seq x y z
N MET A 1 7.31 7.39 -9.51
CA MET A 1 7.44 5.99 -9.00
C MET A 1 6.20 5.20 -9.38
N LYS A 2 6.25 3.86 -9.36
CA LYS A 2 5.05 3.02 -9.60
C LYS A 2 4.33 2.70 -8.28
N ILE A 3 3.15 3.29 -8.12
CA ILE A 3 2.32 3.23 -6.90
C ILE A 3 1.05 2.44 -7.20
N ASN A 4 0.81 1.38 -6.44
CA ASN A 4 -0.43 0.60 -6.53
C ASN A 4 -1.20 0.66 -5.23
N ILE A 5 -2.45 1.11 -5.30
CA ILE A 5 -3.36 1.21 -4.16
C ILE A 5 -4.46 0.18 -4.33
N PHE A 6 -4.51 -0.80 -3.42
CA PHE A 6 -5.49 -1.87 -3.41
C PHE A 6 -6.66 -1.54 -2.51
N GLU A 7 -7.79 -2.22 -2.72
CA GLU A 7 -9.01 -2.09 -1.92
C GLU A 7 -9.47 -0.63 -1.85
N THR A 8 -9.42 0.07 -2.99
CA THR A 8 -9.79 1.49 -3.10
C THR A 8 -11.27 1.61 -3.41
N GLU A 9 -12.02 2.25 -2.53
CA GLU A 9 -13.42 2.59 -2.80
C GLU A 9 -13.53 3.78 -3.77
N LYS A 10 -14.66 3.90 -4.47
CA LYS A 10 -14.85 4.93 -5.51
C LYS A 10 -14.67 6.35 -4.97
N TRP A 11 -15.11 6.61 -3.74
CA TRP A 11 -14.97 7.91 -3.09
C TRP A 11 -13.54 8.18 -2.62
N GLU A 12 -12.71 7.16 -2.38
CA GLU A 12 -11.32 7.36 -1.97
C GLU A 12 -10.44 7.84 -3.13
N ARG A 13 -10.86 7.59 -4.37
CA ARG A 13 -10.06 7.89 -5.57
C ARG A 13 -9.66 9.36 -5.65
N GLU A 14 -10.56 10.27 -5.30
CA GLU A 14 -10.31 11.72 -5.32
C GLU A 14 -9.14 12.13 -4.41
N TYR A 15 -8.94 11.45 -3.29
CA TYR A 15 -7.85 11.72 -2.35
C TYR A 15 -6.50 11.27 -2.91
N PHE A 16 -6.49 10.21 -3.72
CA PHE A 16 -5.27 9.66 -4.30
C PHE A 16 -4.89 10.27 -5.64
N GLU A 17 -5.80 10.94 -6.35
CA GLU A 17 -5.51 11.57 -7.64
C GLU A 17 -4.30 12.50 -7.58
N THR A 18 -4.11 13.20 -6.46
CA THR A 18 -2.95 14.09 -6.24
C THR A 18 -1.60 13.35 -6.29
N LEU A 19 -1.55 12.05 -6.01
CA LEU A 19 -0.34 11.24 -6.13
C LEU A 19 0.07 10.98 -7.59
N SER A 20 -0.88 11.06 -8.52
CA SER A 20 -0.64 10.77 -9.94
C SER A 20 0.19 11.84 -10.66
N VAL A 21 0.34 13.03 -10.07
CA VAL A 21 1.05 14.16 -10.68
C VAL A 21 2.52 13.82 -11.00
N ASP A 22 3.19 13.12 -10.09
CA ASP A 22 4.60 12.75 -10.22
C ASP A 22 4.83 11.22 -10.30
N ASN A 23 3.75 10.43 -10.32
CA ASN A 23 3.82 8.98 -10.17
C ASN A 23 2.87 8.24 -11.12
N GLU A 24 3.29 7.03 -11.52
CA GLU A 24 2.41 6.07 -12.17
C GLU A 24 1.52 5.46 -11.08
N LEU A 25 0.31 5.99 -10.94
CA LEU A 25 -0.67 5.59 -9.94
C LEU A 25 -1.68 4.62 -10.54
N ASN A 26 -1.85 3.45 -9.93
CA ASN A 26 -2.98 2.57 -10.22
C ASN A 26 -3.82 2.32 -8.97
N LEU A 27 -5.14 2.48 -9.13
CA LEU A 27 -6.13 2.26 -8.08
C LEU A 27 -6.92 0.98 -8.41
N MET A 28 -6.90 0.02 -7.49
CA MET A 28 -7.55 -1.28 -7.61
C MET A 28 -8.66 -1.38 -6.57
N GLU A 29 -9.85 -1.81 -7.00
CA GLU A 29 -10.95 -2.14 -6.08
C GLU A 29 -10.72 -3.50 -5.41
N GLU A 30 -10.00 -4.41 -6.10
CA GLU A 30 -9.71 -5.75 -5.65
C GLU A 30 -8.48 -5.81 -4.71
N PRO A 31 -8.41 -6.80 -3.79
CA PRO A 31 -7.26 -7.01 -2.94
C PRO A 31 -6.05 -7.58 -3.70
N LEU A 32 -4.85 -7.35 -3.16
CA LEU A 32 -3.65 -8.03 -3.62
C LEU A 32 -3.70 -9.50 -3.16
N THR A 33 -3.51 -10.42 -4.08
CA THR A 33 -3.53 -11.86 -3.82
C THR A 33 -2.38 -12.55 -4.53
N LYS A 34 -2.06 -13.78 -4.12
CA LYS A 34 -1.07 -14.62 -4.82
C LYS A 34 -1.33 -14.76 -6.33
N ASN A 35 -2.59 -14.70 -6.74
CA ASN A 35 -3.01 -14.91 -8.13
C ASN A 35 -2.81 -13.66 -9.01
N ASN A 36 -2.92 -12.45 -8.45
CA ASN A 36 -2.76 -11.21 -9.22
C ASN A 36 -1.42 -10.50 -8.98
N ALA A 37 -0.64 -10.88 -7.96
CA ALA A 37 0.59 -10.21 -7.57
C ALA A 37 1.65 -10.08 -8.69
N GLU A 38 1.70 -10.99 -9.65
CA GLU A 38 2.66 -10.92 -10.76
C GLU A 38 2.44 -9.71 -11.66
N LYS A 39 1.18 -9.25 -11.79
CA LYS A 39 0.83 -8.04 -12.53
C LYS A 39 1.43 -6.78 -11.93
N PHE A 40 1.81 -6.83 -10.65
CA PHE A 40 2.31 -5.72 -9.87
C PHE A 40 3.81 -5.89 -9.54
N SER A 41 4.53 -6.74 -10.27
CA SER A 41 5.93 -7.05 -9.99
C SER A 41 6.88 -5.84 -10.02
N GLU A 42 6.52 -4.80 -10.79
CA GLU A 42 7.27 -3.55 -10.91
C GLU A 42 6.89 -2.48 -9.88
N SER A 43 5.96 -2.77 -8.97
CA SER A 43 5.53 -1.81 -7.95
C SER A 43 6.71 -1.39 -7.08
N GLU A 44 6.88 -0.09 -6.89
CA GLU A 44 7.83 0.44 -5.91
C GLU A 44 7.16 0.71 -4.57
N ILE A 45 5.90 1.12 -4.63
CA ILE A 45 5.08 1.44 -3.46
C ILE A 45 3.74 0.71 -3.59
N ILE A 46 3.31 0.09 -2.49
CA ILE A 46 1.98 -0.46 -2.36
C ILE A 46 1.26 0.15 -1.17
N SER A 47 0.02 0.56 -1.38
CA SER A 47 -0.92 0.80 -0.28
C SER A 47 -2.00 -0.26 -0.29
N ALA A 48 -2.22 -0.91 0.85
CA ALA A 48 -3.15 -2.02 0.98
C ALA A 48 -4.00 -1.88 2.25
N PHE A 49 -5.08 -2.64 2.31
CA PHE A 49 -5.90 -2.79 3.51
C PHE A 49 -5.85 -4.25 3.99
N ILE A 50 -6.70 -4.62 4.95
CA ILE A 50 -6.55 -5.88 5.70
C ILE A 50 -6.83 -7.14 4.87
N TYR A 51 -7.44 -7.03 3.69
CA TYR A 51 -7.79 -8.20 2.87
C TYR A 51 -6.69 -8.57 1.86
N SER A 52 -5.70 -7.70 1.65
CA SER A 52 -4.53 -8.00 0.83
C SER A 52 -3.58 -8.99 1.51
N ASP A 53 -3.13 -9.98 0.75
CA ASP A 53 -2.10 -10.93 1.15
C ASP A 53 -0.71 -10.29 0.98
N LEU A 54 -0.08 -9.94 2.10
CA LEU A 54 1.30 -9.43 2.15
C LEU A 54 2.24 -10.45 2.81
N SER A 55 1.97 -11.75 2.61
CA SER A 55 2.87 -12.83 3.00
C SER A 55 4.14 -12.84 2.15
N LYS A 56 5.20 -13.49 2.65
CA LYS A 56 6.44 -13.73 1.89
C LYS A 56 6.21 -14.26 0.47
N LYS A 57 5.21 -15.13 0.26
CA LYS A 57 4.93 -15.71 -1.07
C LYS A 57 4.45 -14.66 -2.08
N VAL A 58 3.72 -13.65 -1.61
CA VAL A 58 3.28 -12.52 -2.44
C VAL A 58 4.41 -11.50 -2.57
N LEU A 59 5.07 -11.13 -1.48
CA LEU A 59 6.14 -10.13 -1.49
C LEU A 59 7.31 -10.53 -2.40
N GLN A 60 7.63 -11.82 -2.51
CA GLN A 60 8.64 -12.33 -3.46
C GLN A 60 8.33 -12.05 -4.94
N LYS A 61 7.06 -11.83 -5.29
CA LYS A 61 6.65 -11.50 -6.66
C LYS A 61 6.82 -10.00 -6.97
N LEU A 62 6.98 -9.17 -5.94
CA LEU A 62 7.06 -7.70 -6.02
C LEU A 62 8.52 -7.26 -5.96
N LYS A 63 9.23 -7.45 -7.07
CA LYS A 63 10.70 -7.36 -7.12
C LYS A 63 11.26 -5.98 -6.83
N ASN A 64 10.50 -4.93 -7.12
CA ASN A 64 10.92 -3.54 -6.97
C ASN A 64 10.37 -2.88 -5.70
N LEU A 65 9.67 -3.63 -4.85
CA LEU A 65 8.94 -3.06 -3.72
C LEU A 65 9.91 -2.47 -2.70
N LYS A 66 9.71 -1.19 -2.36
CA LYS A 66 10.51 -0.44 -1.38
C LYS A 66 9.68 0.00 -0.18
N PHE A 67 8.37 0.18 -0.38
CA PHE A 67 7.50 0.70 0.67
C PHE A 67 6.10 0.08 0.65
N ILE A 68 5.58 -0.20 1.85
CA ILE A 68 4.21 -0.65 2.09
C ILE A 68 3.55 0.33 3.07
N ALA A 69 2.39 0.86 2.66
CA ALA A 69 1.52 1.65 3.53
C ALA A 69 0.20 0.88 3.76
N THR A 70 0.05 0.25 4.93
CA THR A 70 -1.24 -0.36 5.29
C THR A 70 -2.16 0.71 5.88
N ARG A 71 -3.37 0.82 5.35
CA ARG A 71 -4.39 1.78 5.81
C ARG A 71 -5.14 1.29 7.05
N SER A 72 -4.54 0.38 7.81
CA SER A 72 -5.14 -0.31 8.96
C SER A 72 -4.24 -0.25 10.18
N THR A 73 -4.81 -0.50 11.36
CA THR A 73 -4.03 -0.62 12.60
C THR A 73 -3.31 -1.96 12.70
N GLY A 74 -3.98 -3.05 12.31
CA GLY A 74 -3.42 -4.40 12.37
C GLY A 74 -2.60 -4.74 11.12
N PHE A 75 -1.37 -5.20 11.32
CA PHE A 75 -0.44 -5.55 10.25
C PHE A 75 -0.09 -7.05 10.23
N ASN A 76 -0.96 -7.89 10.83
CA ASN A 76 -0.74 -9.35 10.93
C ASN A 76 -0.68 -10.05 9.56
N HIS A 77 -1.22 -9.42 8.51
CA HIS A 77 -1.20 -9.91 7.14
C HIS A 77 0.13 -9.61 6.41
N ILE A 78 1.06 -8.90 7.06
CA ILE A 78 2.34 -8.46 6.49
C ILE A 78 3.48 -9.28 7.07
N ASP A 79 4.29 -9.91 6.22
CA ASP A 79 5.51 -10.59 6.64
C ASP A 79 6.63 -9.58 6.93
N LEU A 80 6.63 -9.03 8.14
CA LEU A 80 7.61 -8.03 8.58
C LEU A 80 9.05 -8.55 8.56
N ASN A 81 9.26 -9.85 8.78
CA ASN A 81 10.58 -10.46 8.72
C ASN A 81 11.14 -10.44 7.30
N TYR A 82 10.29 -10.74 6.30
CA TYR A 82 10.65 -10.59 4.90
C TYR A 82 10.94 -9.13 4.57
N CYS A 83 10.04 -8.21 4.96
CA CYS A 83 10.21 -6.78 4.71
C CYS A 83 11.54 -6.25 5.26
N SER A 84 11.86 -6.57 6.51
CA SER A 84 13.10 -6.15 7.16
C SER A 84 14.34 -6.68 6.43
N LYS A 85 14.36 -7.96 6.02
CA LYS A 85 15.49 -8.55 5.29
C LYS A 85 15.71 -7.97 3.90
N HIS A 86 14.64 -7.46 3.28
CA HIS A 86 14.66 -6.92 1.93
C HIS A 86 14.60 -5.39 1.88
N GLN A 87 14.81 -4.71 3.02
CA GLN A 87 14.82 -3.25 3.13
C GLN A 87 13.51 -2.59 2.65
N ILE A 88 12.40 -3.30 2.84
CA ILE A 88 11.06 -2.81 2.56
C ILE A 88 10.53 -2.12 3.81
N SER A 89 10.32 -0.82 3.72
CA SER A 89 9.77 -0.04 4.83
C SER A 89 8.25 -0.24 4.91
N VAL A 90 7.71 -0.36 6.11
CA VAL A 90 6.28 -0.59 6.36
C VAL A 90 5.75 0.50 7.29
N SER A 91 4.63 1.11 6.91
CA SER A 91 3.87 2.05 7.74
C SER A 91 2.44 1.56 7.94
N ASN A 92 1.86 1.85 9.10
CA ASN A 92 0.48 1.51 9.45
C ASN A 92 -0.22 2.70 10.13
N VAL A 93 -1.53 2.61 10.29
CA VAL A 93 -2.35 3.63 10.94
C VAL A 93 -2.63 3.22 12.39
N PRO A 94 -1.91 3.74 13.39
CA PRO A 94 -2.01 3.26 14.78
C PRO A 94 -3.35 3.57 15.46
N ARG A 95 -4.16 4.50 14.94
CA ARG A 95 -5.43 4.92 15.56
C ARG A 95 -6.52 5.12 14.51
N ARG A 96 -7.71 4.51 14.72
CA ARG A 96 -8.83 4.45 13.75
C ARG A 96 -9.39 5.79 13.25
N ASN A 97 -9.14 6.91 13.93
CA ASN A 97 -9.58 8.25 13.49
C ASN A 97 -8.49 9.07 12.79
N CYS A 98 -7.39 8.43 12.37
CA CYS A 98 -6.30 9.12 11.68
C CYS A 98 -6.16 8.52 10.28
N CYS A 99 -6.85 9.08 9.28
CA CYS A 99 -6.52 8.82 7.88
C CYS A 99 -5.14 9.42 7.60
N ILE A 100 -4.07 8.68 7.92
CA ILE A 100 -2.72 9.12 7.61
C ILE A 100 -2.43 8.71 6.17
N LEU A 101 -2.65 9.65 5.25
CA LEU A 101 -2.08 9.60 3.90
C LEU A 101 -0.56 9.83 4.00
N PHE A 102 0.19 8.78 4.32
CA PHE A 102 1.66 8.79 4.36
C PHE A 102 2.32 9.00 2.99
N LEU A 103 1.54 9.05 1.90
CA LEU A 103 2.06 8.99 0.53
C LEU A 103 2.55 10.34 -0.03
N GLN A 104 2.37 11.47 0.68
CA GLN A 104 2.79 12.79 0.21
C GLN A 104 3.89 13.48 1.04
N GLY A 105 4.50 12.81 2.02
CA GLY A 105 5.52 13.43 2.87
C GLY A 105 4.99 14.55 3.79
N ASN A 106 3.68 14.82 3.77
CA ASN A 106 2.98 15.72 4.69
C ASN A 106 1.90 14.92 5.42
N ILE A 107 1.92 14.98 6.75
CA ILE A 107 0.89 14.44 7.63
C ILE A 107 -0.30 15.40 7.55
N THR A 108 -1.18 15.25 6.56
CA THR A 108 -2.47 15.96 6.56
C THR A 108 -3.56 14.96 6.89
N CYS A 109 -4.08 15.10 8.11
CA CYS A 109 -5.34 14.48 8.53
C CYS A 109 -6.45 15.19 7.76
N GLY A 110 -6.78 14.69 6.56
CA GLY A 110 -7.96 15.11 5.83
C GLY A 110 -9.20 14.63 6.59
N HIS A 111 -9.85 15.56 7.30
CA HIS A 111 -11.07 15.39 8.11
C HIS A 111 -10.96 14.51 9.38
N CYS A 112 -10.74 15.19 10.51
CA CYS A 112 -11.63 15.05 11.66
C CYS A 112 -12.71 16.13 11.55
#